data_AF-A0A961NMD2-F1
#
_entry.id   AF-A0A961NMD2-F1
#
_cell.length_a   1.000
_cell.length_b   1.000
_cell.length_c   1.000
_cell.angle_alpha   90.00
_cell.angle_beta   90.00
_cell.angle_gamma   90.00
#
_symmetry.space_group_name_H-M   'P 1'
#
loop_
_entity.id
_entity.type
_entity.pdbx_description
1 polymer ?
#
loop_
_entity_poly.entity_id
_entity_poly.type
_entity_poly.pdbx_seq_one_letter_code
_entity_poly.pdbx_strand_id
1 'polypeptide(L)' 'MSVRKFDIIVIGAGMAGASAGAVLSMNADVVVLEMEDAPGYHATGRSAAFFTSAYGNDVIRLVTRASEHFFRTPP' A
#
# COMPACT_ATOMS: atom_id res chain seq x y z
N MET A 1 4.02 16.05 25.78
CA MET A 1 4.00 15.04 24.69
C MET A 1 4.94 13.91 25.07
N SER A 2 4.51 12.65 24.95
CA SER A 2 5.36 11.47 25.14
C SER A 2 5.87 10.99 23.78
N VAL A 3 7.14 10.60 23.70
CA VAL A 3 7.74 10.04 22.48
C VAL A 3 7.38 8.55 22.42
N ARG A 4 6.72 8.13 21.33
CA ARG A 4 6.51 6.71 21.02
C ARG A 4 7.60 6.21 20.08
N LYS A 5 8.10 5.00 20.33
CA LYS A 5 9.04 4.31 19.45
C LYS A 5 8.27 3.30 18.60
N PHE A 6 8.70 3.15 17.35
CA PHE A 6 8.25 2.17 16.38
C PHE A 6 9.48 1.63 15.67
N ASP A 7 9.43 0.38 15.22
CA ASP A 7 10.53 -0.22 14.45
C ASP A 7 10.60 0.40 13.06
N ILE A 8 9.43 0.71 12.47
CA ILE A 8 9.32 1.25 11.11
C ILE A 8 8.29 2.39 11.07
N ILE A 9 8.65 3.46 10.36
CA ILE A 9 7.73 4.57 10.03
C ILE A 9 7.48 4.55 8.52
N VAL A 10 6.23 4.43 8.12
CA VAL A 10 5.78 4.59 6.73
C VAL A 10 5.17 5.98 6.56
N ILE A 11 5.65 6.73 5.56
CA ILE A 11 5.14 8.07 5.25
C ILE A 11 4.18 8.00 4.06
N GLY A 12 2.93 8.41 4.30
CA GLY A 12 1.80 8.34 3.38
C GLY A 12 0.95 7.08 3.57
N ALA A 13 -0.37 7.26 3.69
CA ALA A 13 -1.37 6.20 3.83
C ALA A 13 -2.17 5.95 2.54
N GLY A 14 -1.60 6.33 1.38
CA GLY A 14 -2.07 5.86 0.07
C GLY A 14 -1.79 4.37 -0.17
N MET A 15 -2.14 3.85 -1.34
CA MET A 15 -2.09 2.41 -1.60
C MET A 15 -0.68 1.80 -1.46
N ALA A 16 0.36 2.55 -1.81
CA ALA A 16 1.75 2.12 -1.60
C ALA A 16 2.08 1.98 -0.11
N GLY A 17 1.82 3.01 0.70
CA GLY A 17 2.14 2.98 2.12
C GLY A 17 1.25 2.05 2.93
N ALA A 18 -0.04 1.99 2.63
CA ALA A 18 -0.96 1.08 3.30
C ALA A 18 -0.62 -0.40 3.03
N SER A 19 -0.31 -0.76 1.78
CA SER A 19 0.10 -2.15 1.46
C SER A 19 1.44 -2.52 2.09
N ALA A 20 2.44 -1.62 2.03
CA ALA A 20 3.72 -1.84 2.71
C ALA A 20 3.53 -1.98 4.23
N GLY A 21 2.77 -1.07 4.84
CA GLY A 21 2.47 -1.09 6.27
C GLY A 21 1.78 -2.38 6.71
N ALA A 22 0.80 -2.86 5.94
CA ALA A 22 0.10 -4.12 6.22
C ALA A 22 1.00 -5.36 6.19
N VAL A 23 1.97 -5.41 5.27
CA VAL A 23 2.92 -6.52 5.20
C VAL A 23 3.97 -6.43 6.30
N LEU A 24 4.51 -5.23 6.56
CA LEU A 24 5.55 -5.01 7.56
C LEU A 24 5.02 -5.22 8.98
N SER A 25 3.76 -4.86 9.25
CA SER A 25 3.14 -5.00 10.58
C SER A 25 2.97 -6.46 11.02
N MET A 26 3.13 -7.43 10.12
CA MET A 26 3.15 -8.84 10.49
C MET A 26 4.35 -9.21 11.38
N ASN A 27 5.44 -8.42 11.34
CA ASN A 27 6.71 -8.76 12.00
C ASN A 27 7.36 -7.59 12.77
N ALA A 28 6.74 -6.41 12.81
CA ALA A 28 7.33 -5.21 13.40
C ALA A 28 6.26 -4.22 13.89
N ASP A 29 6.61 -3.38 14.87
CA ASP A 29 5.77 -2.25 15.27
C ASP A 29 5.86 -1.14 14.21
N VAL A 30 4.80 -0.99 13.42
CA VAL A 30 4.73 -0.03 12.31
C VAL A 30 3.78 1.11 12.64
N VAL A 31 4.22 2.34 12.38
CA VAL A 31 3.33 3.51 12.31
C VAL A 31 3.26 4.03 10.88
N VAL A 32 2.04 4.32 10.41
CA VAL A 32 1.80 5.02 9.15
C VAL A 32 1.41 6.46 9.47
N LEU A 33 2.11 7.43 8.89
CA LEU A 33 1.83 8.86 9.06
C LEU A 33 1.28 9.40 7.74
N GLU A 34 0.08 9.96 7.78
CA GLU A 34 -0.57 10.63 6.65
C GLU A 34 -0.68 12.13 6.92
N MET A 35 -0.50 12.92 5.87
CA MET A 35 -0.61 14.38 5.93
C MET A 35 -2.08 14.82 5.89
N GLU A 36 -2.90 14.14 5.09
CA GLU A 36 -4.31 14.49 4.91
C GLU A 36 -5.20 13.92 6.02
N ASP A 37 -6.39 14.52 6.21
CA ASP A 37 -7.38 14.06 7.20
C ASP A 37 -7.89 12.64 6.93
N ALA A 38 -7.82 12.19 5.67
CA ALA A 38 -8.25 10.86 5.25
C ALA A 38 -7.24 10.23 4.28
N PRO A 39 -6.92 8.93 4.44
CA PRO A 39 -6.08 8.22 3.49
C PRO A 39 -6.74 8.18 2.11
N GLY A 40 -5.91 8.19 1.07
CA GLY A 40 -6.38 8.05 -0.31
C GLY A 40 -6.97 9.32 -0.94
N TYR A 41 -6.86 10.48 -0.31
CA TYR A 41 -7.28 11.77 -0.91
C TYR A 41 -6.62 12.07 -2.29
N HIS A 42 -5.39 11.57 -2.48
CA HIS A 42 -4.59 11.77 -3.68
C HIS A 42 -4.79 10.63 -4.71
N ALA A 43 -3.72 10.21 -5.40
CA ALA A 43 -3.78 9.29 -6.54
C ALA A 43 -4.51 7.97 -6.26
N THR A 44 -4.46 7.47 -5.03
CA THR A 44 -5.13 6.22 -4.63
C THR A 44 -6.66 6.31 -4.77
N GLY A 45 -7.31 7.32 -4.19
CA GLY A 45 -8.76 7.47 -4.26
C GLY A 45 -9.26 8.06 -5.59
N ARG A 46 -8.35 8.53 -6.45
CA ARG A 46 -8.67 9.05 -7.79
C ARG A 46 -8.50 8.03 -8.92
N SER A 47 -8.07 6.81 -8.59
CA SER A 47 -7.93 5.71 -9.55
C SER A 47 -9.29 5.09 -9.87
N ALA A 48 -9.51 4.71 -11.14
CA ALA A 48 -10.63 3.83 -11.52
C ALA A 48 -10.44 2.37 -11.04
N ALA A 49 -9.25 2.04 -10.52
CA ALA A 49 -8.92 0.77 -9.89
C ALA A 49 -9.20 -0.49 -10.76
N PHE A 50 -8.87 -0.42 -12.05
CA PHE A 50 -8.97 -1.56 -12.97
C PHE A 50 -7.72 -2.45 -12.93
N PHE A 51 -7.92 -3.77 -12.90
CA PHE A 51 -6.84 -4.75 -12.93
C PHE A 51 -6.70 -5.40 -14.32
N THR A 52 -5.52 -5.32 -14.92
CA THR A 52 -5.19 -6.00 -16.18
C THR A 52 -3.72 -6.40 -16.22
N SER A 53 -3.46 -7.70 -16.34
CA SER A 53 -2.12 -8.29 -16.40
C SER A 53 -1.38 -8.07 -17.73
N ALA A 54 -2.02 -7.39 -18.69
CA ALA A 54 -1.48 -7.09 -20.01
C ALA A 54 -1.10 -5.61 -20.22
N TYR A 55 -1.44 -4.73 -19.27
CA TYR A 55 -1.19 -3.29 -19.39
C TYR A 55 0.20 -2.87 -18.91
N GLY A 56 0.76 -1.84 -19.55
CA GLY A 56 2.07 -1.29 -19.21
C GLY A 56 3.25 -2.03 -19.83
N ASN A 57 4.45 -1.68 -19.35
CA ASN A 57 5.70 -2.33 -19.74
C ASN A 57 5.90 -3.67 -19.00
N ASP A 58 6.99 -4.38 -19.31
CA ASP A 58 7.23 -5.71 -18.76
C ASP A 58 7.34 -5.75 -17.23
N VAL A 59 7.90 -4.71 -16.62
CA VAL A 59 8.00 -4.60 -15.15
C VAL A 59 6.61 -4.46 -14.53
N ILE A 60 5.78 -3.56 -15.08
CA ILE A 60 4.39 -3.37 -14.60
C ILE A 60 3.59 -4.66 -14.75
N ARG A 61 3.65 -5.31 -15.92
CA ARG A 61 2.97 -6.58 -16.15
C ARG A 61 3.40 -7.67 -15.16
N LEU A 62 4.69 -7.74 -14.86
CA LEU A 62 5.24 -8.72 -13.91
C LEU A 62 4.69 -8.48 -12.50
N VAL A 63 4.79 -7.26 -11.97
CA VAL A 63 4.30 -6.98 -10.60
C VAL A 63 2.78 -7.07 -10.50
N THR A 64 2.04 -6.68 -11.55
CA THR A 64 0.58 -6.83 -11.58
C THR A 64 0.16 -8.30 -11.52
N ARG A 65 0.81 -9.18 -12.29
CA ARG A 65 0.54 -10.64 -12.24
C ARG A 65 0.88 -11.24 -10.89
N ALA A 66 2.00 -10.84 -10.29
CA ALA A 66 2.39 -11.31 -8.96
C ALA A 66 1.34 -10.99 -7.88
N SER A 67 0.64 -9.86 -8.00
CA SER A 67 -0.42 -9.45 -7.08
C SER A 67 -1.75 -10.18 -7.29
N GLU A 68 -1.95 -10.90 -8.40
CA GLU A 68 -3.26 -11.43 -8.80
C GLU A 68 -3.83 -12.43 -7.78
N HIS A 69 -2.99 -13.32 -7.24
CA HIS A 69 -3.44 -14.32 -6.28
C HIS A 69 -4.03 -13.68 -5.02
N PHE A 70 -3.34 -12.67 -4.47
CA PHE A 70 -3.80 -11.91 -3.30
C PHE A 70 -5.15 -11.24 -3.55
N PHE A 71 -5.35 -10.62 -4.72
CA PHE A 71 -6.64 -9.97 -5.02
C PHE A 71 -7.78 -10.95 -5.31
N ARG A 72 -7.48 -12.14 -5.83
CA ARG A 72 -8.51 -13.16 -6.12
C ARG A 72 -8.86 -14.01 -4.91
N THR A 73 -7.93 -14.16 -3.97
CA THR A 73 -8.09 -14.97 -2.76
C THR A 73 -7.60 -14.15 -1.56
N PRO A 74 -8.29 -13.05 -1.21
CA PRO A 74 -7.90 -12.26 -0.05
C PRO A 74 -8.09 -13.07 1.24
N PRO A 75 -7.29 -12.79 2.29
CA PRO A 75 -7.54 -13.31 3.63
C PRO A 75 -8.84 -12.80 4.25
#